data_AF-A0A183EEU1-F1
#
_entry.id   AF-A0A183EEU1-F1
#
_cell.length_a   1.000
_cell.length_b   1.000
_cell.length_c   1.000
_cell.angle_alpha   90.00
_cell.angle_beta   90.00
_cell.angle_gamma   90.00
#
_symmetry.space_group_name_H-M   'P 1'
#
loop_
_entity.id
_entity.type
_entity.pdbx_description
1 polymer ?
#
loop_
_entity_poly.entity_id
_entity_poly.type
_entity_poly.pdbx_seq_one_letter_code
_entity_poly.pdbx_strand_id
1 'polypeptide(L)'
;MERDRREWQCDPSARMQNTLRMAVAQEVNAAVPINRYYRSLNEMYRVAGFCVEDKDYERAFIYYMRFVSLAVEELPKHKQYDGFSSVEKNKAEASLRDAVLKAEALKERLKKKYEEEAVIWAKRAEAAAAAAAALVLFVL
;
A
#
# COMPACT_ATOMS: atom_id res chain seq x y z
N MET A 1 0.47 16.49 -19.01
CA MET A 1 0.41 15.28 -18.17
C MET A 1 1.01 15.49 -16.77
N GLU A 2 2.00 16.37 -16.56
CA GLU A 2 2.57 16.64 -15.21
C GLU A 2 1.65 17.37 -14.21
N ARG A 3 0.69 18.20 -14.66
CA ARG A 3 -0.20 18.97 -13.76
C ARG A 3 -1.15 18.07 -12.96
N ASP A 4 -1.56 16.96 -13.57
CA ASP A 4 -2.52 15.98 -13.02
C ASP A 4 -1.93 15.18 -11.84
N ARG A 5 -0.60 14.95 -11.84
CA ARG A 5 0.08 14.22 -10.74
C ARG A 5 0.04 14.94 -9.38
N ARG A 6 -0.15 16.27 -9.35
CA ARG A 6 -0.17 17.06 -8.10
C ARG A 6 -1.57 17.13 -7.48
N GLU A 7 -2.63 17.13 -8.28
CA GLU A 7 -4.01 17.20 -7.79
C GLU A 7 -4.37 15.98 -6.94
N TRP A 8 -3.90 14.80 -7.35
CA TRP A 8 -4.19 13.56 -6.63
C TRP A 8 -3.51 13.42 -5.27
N GLN A 9 -2.39 14.11 -5.04
CA GLN A 9 -1.70 14.10 -3.75
C GLN A 9 -2.42 14.92 -2.68
N CYS A 10 -3.36 15.78 -3.07
CA CYS A 10 -4.08 16.67 -2.17
C CYS A 10 -5.45 16.14 -1.72
N ASP A 11 -6.02 15.13 -2.39
CA ASP A 11 -7.23 14.44 -1.93
C ASP A 11 -6.87 13.17 -1.15
N PRO A 12 -7.09 13.14 0.18
CA PRO A 12 -6.79 11.98 1.02
C PRO A 12 -7.51 10.71 0.57
N SER A 13 -8.77 10.84 0.14
CA SER A 13 -9.60 9.70 -0.23
C SER A 13 -9.12 9.08 -1.54
N ALA A 14 -8.84 9.92 -2.54
CA ALA A 14 -8.34 9.47 -3.82
C ALA A 14 -6.94 8.83 -3.68
N ARG A 15 -6.06 9.41 -2.86
CA ARG A 15 -4.75 8.80 -2.56
C ARG A 15 -4.90 7.45 -1.88
N MET A 16 -5.80 7.33 -0.91
CA MET A 16 -6.09 6.05 -0.24
C MET A 16 -6.63 4.99 -1.20
N GLN A 17 -7.54 5.38 -2.09
CA GLN A 17 -8.04 4.48 -3.14
C GLN A 17 -6.92 3.99 -4.05
N ASN A 18 -5.94 4.84 -4.39
CA ASN A 18 -4.77 4.39 -5.13
C ASN A 18 -3.95 3.37 -4.37
N THR A 19 -3.65 3.66 -3.09
CA THR A 19 -2.83 2.77 -2.27
C THR A 19 -3.49 1.40 -2.19
N LEU A 20 -4.82 1.36 -2.01
CA LEU A 20 -5.60 0.12 -2.05
C LEU A 20 -5.54 -0.58 -3.42
N ARG A 21 -5.67 0.17 -4.52
CA ARG A 21 -5.54 -0.38 -5.88
C ARG A 21 -4.16 -1.00 -6.11
N MET A 22 -3.10 -0.36 -5.62
CA MET A 22 -1.73 -0.90 -5.71
C MET A 22 -1.53 -2.14 -4.82
N ALA A 23 -2.30 -2.26 -3.74
CA ALA A 23 -2.27 -3.37 -2.80
C ALA A 23 -3.00 -4.63 -3.28
N VAL A 24 -3.77 -4.56 -4.38
CA VAL A 24 -4.46 -5.71 -4.96
C VAL A 24 -3.44 -6.81 -5.31
N ALA A 25 -3.72 -8.04 -4.85
CA ALA A 25 -2.91 -9.21 -5.16
C ALA A 25 -3.09 -9.60 -6.64
N GLN A 26 -2.02 -10.09 -7.26
CA GLN A 26 -2.10 -10.65 -8.60
C GLN A 26 -2.69 -12.06 -8.53
N GLU A 27 -3.48 -12.41 -9.56
CA GLU A 27 -4.05 -13.74 -9.69
C GLU A 27 -2.97 -14.83 -9.75
N VAL A 28 -3.26 -15.95 -9.10
CA VAL A 28 -2.36 -17.10 -9.05
C VAL A 28 -2.47 -17.91 -10.35
N ASN A 29 -1.32 -18.16 -10.99
CA ASN A 29 -1.22 -18.97 -12.20
C ASN A 29 -1.04 -20.45 -11.83
N ALA A 30 -2.02 -21.28 -12.21
CA ALA A 30 -2.05 -22.71 -11.92
C ALA A 30 -0.91 -23.55 -12.59
N ALA A 31 -0.16 -22.98 -13.52
CA ALA A 31 1.04 -23.61 -14.10
C ALA A 31 2.28 -23.46 -13.22
N VAL A 32 2.30 -22.48 -12.31
CA VAL A 32 3.43 -22.21 -11.43
C VAL A 32 3.30 -23.07 -10.17
N PRO A 33 4.36 -23.79 -9.74
CA PRO A 33 4.30 -24.60 -8.53
C PRO A 33 3.93 -23.78 -7.29
N ILE A 34 2.96 -24.25 -6.50
CA ILE A 34 2.40 -23.50 -5.36
C ILE A 34 3.47 -23.06 -4.34
N ASN A 35 4.53 -23.86 -4.14
CA ASN A 35 5.61 -23.51 -3.21
C ASN A 35 6.34 -22.20 -3.59
N ARG A 36 6.37 -21.83 -4.88
CA ARG A 36 6.97 -20.56 -5.33
C ARG A 36 6.19 -19.35 -4.80
N TYR A 37 4.87 -19.47 -4.67
CA TYR A 37 4.06 -18.42 -4.08
C TYR A 37 4.28 -18.30 -2.58
N TYR A 38 4.43 -19.42 -1.85
CA TYR A 38 4.78 -19.36 -0.43
C TYR A 38 6.16 -18.75 -0.17
N ARG A 39 7.15 -19.01 -1.03
CA ARG A 39 8.43 -18.26 -1.01
C ARG A 39 8.22 -16.76 -1.23
N SER A 40 7.38 -16.40 -2.21
CA SER A 40 7.05 -15.01 -2.51
C SER A 40 6.34 -14.32 -1.35
N LEU A 41 5.40 -15.00 -0.67
CA LEU A 41 4.75 -14.50 0.54
C LEU A 41 5.78 -14.20 1.64
N ASN A 42 6.69 -15.13 1.93
CA ASN A 42 7.74 -14.90 2.92
C ASN A 42 8.62 -13.68 2.57
N GLU A 43 8.95 -13.48 1.30
CA GLU A 43 9.69 -12.29 0.86
C GLU A 43 8.86 -11.01 0.96
N MET A 44 7.57 -11.01 0.58
CA MET A 44 6.68 -9.86 0.74
C MET A 44 6.59 -9.42 2.19
N TYR A 45 6.43 -10.36 3.12
CA TYR A 45 6.37 -10.08 4.54
C TYR A 45 7.70 -9.49 5.07
N ARG A 46 8.84 -10.03 4.62
CA ARG A 46 10.18 -9.51 4.96
C ARG A 46 10.39 -8.09 4.45
N VAL A 47 10.06 -7.85 3.18
CA VAL A 47 10.19 -6.52 2.55
C VAL A 47 9.27 -5.51 3.20
N ALA A 48 8.04 -5.90 3.59
CA ALA A 48 7.14 -5.04 4.35
C ALA A 48 7.78 -4.59 5.67
N GLY A 49 8.48 -5.50 6.36
CA GLY A 49 9.25 -5.18 7.57
C GLY A 49 10.29 -4.08 7.35
N PHE A 50 11.14 -4.20 6.31
CA PHE A 50 12.11 -3.14 6.00
C PHE A 50 11.44 -1.82 5.63
N CYS A 51 10.32 -1.85 4.90
CA CYS A 51 9.59 -0.62 4.59
C CYS A 51 9.08 0.08 5.87
N VAL A 52 8.71 -0.67 6.91
CA VAL A 52 8.35 -0.08 8.22
C VAL A 52 9.57 0.56 8.88
N GLU A 53 10.73 -0.11 8.86
CA GLU A 53 11.99 0.41 9.41
C GLU A 53 12.42 1.71 8.70
N ASP A 54 12.30 1.75 7.38
CA ASP A 54 12.58 2.92 6.53
C ASP A 54 11.50 4.01 6.60
N LYS A 55 10.42 3.79 7.36
CA LYS A 55 9.24 4.67 7.48
C LYS A 55 8.49 4.88 6.15
N ASP A 56 8.68 3.99 5.18
CA ASP A 56 7.89 3.88 3.96
C ASP A 56 6.60 3.09 4.23
N TYR A 57 5.70 3.72 4.97
CA TYR A 57 4.46 3.10 5.45
C TYR A 57 3.47 2.75 4.32
N GLU A 58 3.49 3.50 3.21
CA GLU A 58 2.66 3.19 2.04
C GLU A 58 3.08 1.86 1.42
N ARG A 59 4.39 1.70 1.18
CA ARG A 59 4.93 0.48 0.61
C ARG A 59 4.82 -0.70 1.56
N ALA A 60 5.03 -0.48 2.86
CA ALA A 60 4.80 -1.50 3.88
C ALA A 60 3.36 -2.01 3.85
N PHE A 61 2.39 -1.09 3.81
CA PHE A 61 0.97 -1.43 3.72
C PHE A 61 0.65 -2.24 2.47
N ILE A 62 1.14 -1.81 1.31
CA ILE A 62 0.95 -2.52 0.03
C ILE A 62 1.47 -3.96 0.11
N TYR A 63 2.65 -4.18 0.66
CA TYR A 63 3.20 -5.54 0.78
C TYR A 63 2.46 -6.40 1.79
N TYR A 64 2.07 -5.87 2.96
CA TYR A 64 1.26 -6.64 3.92
C TYR A 64 -0.11 -6.99 3.36
N MET A 65 -0.78 -6.08 2.66
CA MET A 65 -2.06 -6.37 2.01
C MET A 65 -1.93 -7.40 0.89
N ARG A 66 -0.91 -7.28 0.02
CA ARG A 66 -0.65 -8.29 -1.02
C ARG A 66 -0.37 -9.66 -0.43
N PHE A 67 0.39 -9.70 0.66
CA PHE A 67 0.63 -10.92 1.41
C PHE A 67 -0.70 -11.55 1.88
N VAL A 68 -1.55 -10.77 2.56
CA VAL A 68 -2.82 -11.24 3.13
C VAL A 68 -3.75 -11.73 2.02
N SER A 69 -4.03 -10.91 1.01
CA SER A 69 -4.95 -11.27 -0.07
C SER A 69 -4.43 -12.46 -0.89
N LEU A 70 -3.13 -12.52 -1.20
CA LEU A 70 -2.57 -13.68 -1.88
C LEU A 70 -2.73 -14.97 -1.04
N ALA A 71 -2.47 -14.88 0.27
CA ALA A 71 -2.55 -16.05 1.16
C ALA A 71 -3.99 -16.53 1.40
N VAL A 72 -4.95 -15.62 1.57
CA VAL A 72 -6.32 -15.92 2.01
C VAL A 72 -7.30 -16.05 0.85
N GLU A 73 -7.10 -15.31 -0.24
CA GLU A 73 -8.07 -15.23 -1.34
C GLU A 73 -7.58 -16.01 -2.56
N GLU A 74 -6.31 -15.85 -2.94
CA GLU A 74 -5.81 -16.38 -4.21
C GLU A 74 -5.23 -17.80 -4.11
N LEU A 75 -4.37 -18.07 -3.11
CA LEU A 75 -3.76 -19.40 -2.98
C LEU A 75 -4.74 -20.55 -2.78
N PRO A 76 -5.84 -20.39 -2.02
CA PRO A 76 -6.86 -21.45 -1.90
C PRO A 76 -7.46 -21.89 -3.24
N LYS A 77 -7.40 -21.05 -4.28
CA LYS A 77 -7.89 -21.36 -5.63
C LYS A 77 -6.90 -22.23 -6.44
N HIS A 78 -5.66 -22.39 -5.98
CA HIS A 78 -4.63 -23.10 -6.73
C HIS A 78 -4.87 -24.62 -6.71
N LYS A 79 -4.74 -25.29 -7.86
CA LYS A 79 -4.98 -26.75 -8.01
C LYS A 79 -4.14 -27.67 -7.10
N GLN A 80 -3.03 -27.15 -6.58
CA GLN A 80 -2.12 -27.86 -5.66
C GLN A 80 -2.32 -27.41 -4.21
N TYR A 81 -3.36 -26.65 -3.87
CA TYR A 81 -3.53 -26.10 -2.52
C TYR A 81 -3.85 -27.21 -1.50
N ASP A 82 -4.80 -28.07 -1.84
CA ASP A 82 -5.25 -29.14 -0.97
C ASP A 82 -4.14 -30.16 -0.70
N GLY A 83 -3.91 -30.46 0.59
CA GLY A 83 -2.89 -31.41 1.03
C GLY A 83 -1.44 -30.93 0.89
N PHE A 84 -1.19 -29.75 0.33
CA PHE A 84 0.17 -29.23 0.19
C PHE A 84 0.74 -28.77 1.54
N SER A 85 1.98 -29.18 1.81
CA SER A 85 2.74 -28.81 3.00
C SER A 85 4.19 -28.51 2.62
N SER A 86 4.76 -27.50 3.26
CA SER A 86 6.16 -27.12 3.10
C SER A 86 6.58 -26.24 4.28
N VAL A 87 7.90 -26.13 4.50
CA VAL A 87 8.45 -25.21 5.51
C VAL A 87 8.05 -23.77 5.18
N GLU A 88 8.06 -23.41 3.89
CA GLU A 88 7.68 -22.08 3.43
C GLU A 88 6.20 -21.76 3.67
N LYS A 89 5.30 -22.74 3.49
CA LYS A 89 3.87 -22.60 3.83
C LYS A 89 3.69 -22.34 5.33
N ASN A 90 4.27 -23.19 6.16
CA ASN A 90 4.15 -23.08 7.62
C ASN A 90 4.64 -21.72 8.13
N LYS A 91 5.75 -21.22 7.58
CA LYS A 91 6.30 -19.90 7.93
C LYS A 91 5.36 -18.75 7.51
N ALA A 92 4.79 -18.81 6.32
CA ALA A 92 3.85 -17.81 5.83
C ALA A 92 2.56 -17.81 6.68
N GLU A 93 1.98 -18.98 6.94
CA GLU A 93 0.76 -19.12 7.75
C GLU A 93 0.97 -18.62 9.20
N ALA A 94 2.13 -18.91 9.79
CA ALA A 94 2.49 -18.38 11.10
C ALA A 94 2.58 -16.84 11.14
N SER A 95 2.89 -16.20 10.00
CA SER A 95 3.00 -14.74 9.88
C SER A 95 1.66 -14.06 9.56
N LEU A 96 0.62 -14.83 9.23
CA LEU A 96 -0.63 -14.29 8.68
C LEU A 96 -1.37 -13.37 9.65
N ARG A 97 -1.51 -13.80 10.90
CA ARG A 97 -2.19 -12.99 11.92
C ARG A 97 -1.50 -11.65 12.13
N ASP A 98 -0.18 -11.66 12.23
CA ASP A 98 0.60 -10.44 12.42
C ASP A 98 0.53 -9.52 11.19
N ALA A 99 0.59 -10.08 9.97
CA ALA A 99 0.45 -9.33 8.73
C ALA A 99 -0.90 -8.58 8.64
N VAL A 100 -2.01 -9.22 9.05
CA VAL A 100 -3.34 -8.59 9.10
C VAL A 100 -3.34 -7.40 10.06
N LEU A 101 -2.86 -7.61 11.30
CA LEU A 101 -2.82 -6.55 12.31
C LEU A 101 -1.95 -5.36 11.87
N LYS A 102 -0.79 -5.62 11.25
CA LYS A 102 0.09 -4.58 10.72
C LYS A 102 -0.54 -3.84 9.55
N ALA A 103 -1.22 -4.54 8.64
CA ALA A 103 -1.94 -3.91 7.53
C ALA A 103 -3.04 -2.97 8.03
N GLU A 104 -3.83 -3.40 9.02
CA GLU A 104 -4.89 -2.58 9.62
C GLU A 104 -4.31 -1.33 10.31
N ALA A 105 -3.28 -1.49 11.14
CA ALA A 105 -2.63 -0.38 11.81
C ALA A 105 -2.02 0.63 10.82
N LEU A 106 -1.38 0.15 9.74
CA LEU A 106 -0.83 0.99 8.70
C LEU A 106 -1.93 1.70 7.90
N LYS A 107 -3.07 1.04 7.65
CA LYS A 107 -4.22 1.65 6.97
C LYS A 107 -4.73 2.87 7.74
N GLU A 108 -4.89 2.74 9.06
CA GLU A 108 -5.31 3.85 9.91
C GLU A 108 -4.27 4.97 9.95
N ARG A 109 -2.99 4.63 10.06
CA ARG A 109 -1.88 5.59 10.03
C ARG A 109 -1.86 6.38 8.73
N LEU A 110 -2.02 5.72 7.59
CA LEU A 110 -2.00 6.36 6.28
C LEU A 110 -3.20 7.30 6.08
N LYS A 111 -4.40 6.93 6.54
CA LYS A 111 -5.57 7.83 6.52
C LYS A 111 -5.27 9.15 7.23
N LYS A 112 -4.79 9.07 8.48
CA LYS A 112 -4.42 10.25 9.28
C LYS A 112 -3.35 11.09 8.58
N LYS A 113 -2.29 10.44 8.10
CA LYS A 113 -1.20 11.10 7.37
C LYS A 113 -1.73 11.86 6.14
N TYR A 114 -2.60 11.24 5.35
CA TYR A 114 -3.11 11.87 4.14
C TYR A 114 -4.03 13.06 4.45
N GLU A 115 -4.88 12.94 5.48
CA GLU A 115 -5.71 14.04 5.97
C GLU A 115 -4.86 15.22 6.46
N GLU A 116 -3.82 14.96 7.26
CA GLU A 116 -2.89 15.98 7.75
C GLU A 116 -2.13 16.67 6.61
N GLU A 117 -1.62 15.90 5.65
CA GLU A 117 -0.93 16.44 4.49
C GLU A 117 -1.87 17.31 3.63
N ALA A 118 -3.11 16.87 3.39
CA ALA A 118 -4.09 17.65 2.62
C ALA A 118 -4.37 19.03 3.23
N VAL A 119 -4.46 19.14 4.56
CA VAL A 119 -4.59 20.44 5.25
C VAL A 119 -3.38 21.33 4.99
N ILE A 120 -2.17 20.77 5.02
CA ILE A 120 -0.94 21.52 4.74
C ILE A 120 -0.93 22.00 3.28
N TRP A 121 -1.33 21.14 2.34
CA TRP A 121 -1.41 21.49 0.92
C TRP A 121 -2.41 22.61 0.65
N ALA A 122 -3.60 22.55 1.26
CA ALA A 122 -4.62 23.59 1.14
C ALA A 122 -4.10 24.96 1.60
N LYS A 123 -3.46 25.00 2.79
CA LYS A 123 -2.86 26.25 3.33
C LYS A 123 -1.76 26.80 2.42
N ARG A 124 -0.93 25.94 1.84
CA ARG A 124 0.13 26.35 0.89
C ARG A 124 -0.44 26.89 -0.41
N ALA A 125 -1.53 26.29 -0.91
CA ALA A 125 -2.21 26.76 -2.11
C ALA A 125 -2.84 28.14 -1.90
N GLU A 126 -3.49 28.36 -0.76
CA GLU A 126 -4.05 29.67 -0.39
C GLU A 126 -2.96 30.74 -0.29
N ALA A 127 -1.87 30.45 0.42
CA ALA A 127 -0.74 31.38 0.55
C ALA A 127 -0.09 31.71 -0.81
N ALA A 128 0.06 30.72 -1.69
CA ALA A 128 0.60 30.93 -3.04
C ALA A 128 -0.35 31.78 -3.91
N ALA A 129 -1.66 31.57 -3.81
CA ALA A 129 -2.66 32.38 -4.50
C ALA A 129 -2.66 33.84 -4.03
N ALA A 130 -2.58 34.07 -2.72
CA ALA A 130 -2.48 35.41 -2.13
C ALA A 130 -1.20 36.14 -2.57
N ALA A 131 -0.06 35.44 -2.57
CA ALA A 131 1.21 36.00 -3.05
C ALA A 131 1.17 36.36 -4.54
N ALA A 132 0.59 35.50 -5.38
CA ALA A 132 0.42 35.75 -6.81
C ALA A 132 -0.49 36.97 -7.06
N ALA A 133 -1.62 37.08 -6.35
CA ALA A 133 -2.53 38.21 -6.45
C ALA A 133 -1.86 39.54 -6.06
N ALA A 134 -1.06 39.55 -4.98
CA ALA A 134 -0.29 40.72 -4.55
C ALA A 134 0.74 41.15 -5.61
N LEU A 135 1.37 40.19 -6.29
CA LEU A 135 2.35 40.45 -7.34
C LEU A 135 1.70 41.04 -8.61
N VAL A 136 0.50 40.60 -8.98
CA VAL A 136 -0.27 41.20 -10.09
C VAL A 136 -0.66 42.65 -9.76
N LEU A 137 -1.07 42.90 -8.51
CA LEU A 137 -1.41 44.25 -8.04
C LEU A 137 -0.21 45.21 -7.96
N PHE A 138 1.02 44.69 -7.87
CA PHE A 138 2.25 45.49 -7.82
C PHE A 138 2.83 45.77 -9.22
N VAL A 139 2.36 45.09 -10.26
CA VAL A 139 2.85 45.20 -11.65
C VAL A 139 1.84 45.93 -12.56
N LEU A 140 0.67 46.31 -12.03
CA LEU A 140 -0.33 47.20 -12.65
C LEU A 140 -0.26 48.59 -12.01
#